data_AF-V9FNX7-F1
#
_entry.id   AF-V9FNX7-F1
#
_cell.length_a   1.000
_cell.length_b   1.000
_cell.length_c   1.000
_cell.angle_alpha   90.00
_cell.angle_beta   90.00
_cell.angle_gamma   90.00
#
_symmetry.space_group_name_H-M   'P 1'
#
loop_
_entity.id
_entity.type
_entity.pdbx_description
1 polymer ?
#
loop_
_entity_poly.entity_id
_entity_poly.type
_entity_poly.pdbx_seq_one_letter_code
_entity_poly.pdbx_strand_id
1 'polypeptide(L)'
;MDSSPEASCYSVELIKGAYGLGIYFAAAGDASHAIVDTRVPFYRLPSGALAPGEASGAIKPGDMLLSVNDSDVSSLRFPQIVDQLRQVPRGPVTLVFQRQKTSPETQVEESEDKKEQQNADEKERPKGWTMFQRLSASAAAVTSANSMSVSSEATELEGKLREMEATLAREQKCRFLAERKNVLYRNELLRVSQENSTLRDQLAQLKLTQKRRDIFATESLHLAI
;
A
#
# COMPACT_ATOMS: atom_id res chain seq x y z
N MET A 1 37.36 10.15 13.40
CA MET A 1 37.34 9.21 12.26
C MET A 1 35.88 8.88 12.05
N ASP A 2 35.25 9.63 11.15
CA ASP A 2 33.82 9.63 10.83
C ASP A 2 33.55 8.47 9.86
N SER A 3 33.02 7.36 10.37
CA SER A 3 32.50 6.28 9.53
C SER A 3 31.00 6.48 9.39
N SER A 4 30.61 7.46 8.57
CA SER A 4 29.23 7.54 8.08
C SER A 4 28.95 6.31 7.20
N PRO A 5 27.85 5.58 7.42
CA PRO A 5 27.54 4.39 6.63
C PRO A 5 27.30 4.79 5.18
N GLU A 6 27.96 4.12 4.23
CA GLU A 6 27.74 4.30 2.79
C GLU A 6 26.29 3.91 2.42
N ALA A 7 25.38 4.86 2.50
CA ALA A 7 24.00 4.67 2.10
C ALA A 7 23.92 4.62 0.56
N SER A 8 23.21 3.63 0.02
CA SER A 8 23.02 3.48 -1.43
C SER A 8 21.75 4.21 -1.84
N CYS A 9 21.89 5.23 -2.69
CA CYS A 9 20.75 5.94 -3.27
C CYS A 9 20.38 5.35 -4.63
N TYR A 10 19.09 5.19 -4.89
CA TYR A 10 18.59 4.65 -6.15
C TYR A 10 17.26 5.30 -6.55
N SER A 11 16.97 5.33 -7.85
CA SER A 11 15.75 5.90 -8.42
C SER A 11 14.81 4.81 -8.90
N VAL A 12 13.51 5.01 -8.76
CA VAL A 12 12.45 4.12 -9.26
C VAL A 12 11.40 4.95 -9.97
N GLU A 13 11.04 4.52 -11.18
CA GLU A 13 9.93 5.07 -11.95
C GLU A 13 8.68 4.23 -11.75
N LEU A 14 7.58 4.88 -11.36
CA LEU A 14 6.29 4.26 -11.07
C LEU A 14 5.18 4.97 -11.85
N ILE A 15 4.07 4.29 -12.08
CA ILE A 15 2.85 4.92 -12.61
C ILE A 15 1.83 5.12 -11.49
N LYS A 16 1.56 6.37 -11.12
CA LYS A 16 0.52 6.72 -10.15
C LYS A 16 -0.87 6.53 -10.76
N GLY A 17 -1.58 5.51 -10.29
CA GLY A 17 -2.94 5.18 -10.71
C GLY A 17 -4.04 5.90 -9.92
N ALA A 18 -5.29 5.48 -10.11
CA ALA A 18 -6.45 6.02 -9.39
C ALA A 18 -6.38 5.79 -7.86
N TYR A 19 -5.69 4.72 -7.46
CA TYR A 19 -5.51 4.32 -6.06
C TYR A 19 -4.18 4.81 -5.45
N GLY A 20 -3.32 5.49 -6.22
CA GLY A 20 -2.02 5.97 -5.75
C GLY A 20 -0.86 5.08 -6.22
N LEU A 21 0.23 5.10 -5.45
CA LEU A 21 1.48 4.41 -5.79
C LEU A 21 1.58 3.00 -5.22
N GLY A 22 0.68 2.57 -4.34
CA GLY A 22 0.78 1.25 -3.72
C GLY A 22 1.69 1.15 -2.50
N ILE A 23 2.25 2.27 -2.03
CA ILE A 23 3.27 2.30 -0.97
C ILE A 23 2.68 2.97 0.27
N TYR A 24 2.90 2.37 1.43
CA TYR A 24 2.68 3.02 2.71
C TYR A 24 3.99 3.61 3.23
N PHE A 25 3.91 4.86 3.64
CA PHE A 25 5.01 5.57 4.28
C PHE A 25 4.72 5.72 5.77
N ALA A 26 5.76 5.55 6.58
CA ALA A 26 5.77 5.85 8.00
C ALA A 26 6.72 7.00 8.29
N ALA A 27 6.45 7.73 9.37
CA ALA A 27 7.38 8.72 9.88
C ALA A 27 8.59 8.00 10.49
N ALA A 28 9.80 8.43 10.15
CA ALA A 28 10.97 8.14 10.99
C ALA A 28 10.73 8.72 12.41
N GLY A 29 11.44 8.24 13.43
CA GLY A 29 11.08 8.52 14.85
C GLY A 29 10.90 10.00 15.23
N ASP A 30 11.64 10.90 14.59
CA ASP A 30 11.58 12.36 14.74
C ASP A 30 10.61 13.08 13.76
N ALA A 31 9.92 12.30 12.92
CA ALA A 31 9.04 12.74 11.83
C ALA A 31 9.71 13.70 10.83
N SER A 32 11.04 13.70 10.75
CA SER A 32 11.80 14.49 9.77
C SER A 32 11.83 13.84 8.40
N HIS A 33 11.72 12.51 8.33
CA HIS A 33 11.82 11.76 7.09
C HIS A 33 10.65 10.78 6.91
N ALA A 34 10.36 10.47 5.65
CA ALA A 34 9.43 9.42 5.28
C ALA A 34 10.19 8.14 4.94
N ILE A 35 9.87 7.04 5.61
CA ILE A 35 10.40 5.71 5.30
C ILE A 35 9.28 4.83 4.77
N VAL A 36 9.60 3.86 3.92
CA VAL A 36 8.66 2.80 3.54
C VAL A 36 8.31 2.04 4.81
N ASP A 37 7.02 1.90 5.12
CA ASP A 37 6.54 1.26 6.33
C ASP A 37 7.15 -0.15 6.46
N THR A 38 7.78 -0.43 7.60
CA THR A 38 8.52 -1.68 7.81
C THR A 38 7.61 -2.89 8.03
N ARG A 39 6.35 -2.66 8.40
CA ARG A 39 5.38 -3.71 8.77
C ARG A 39 4.37 -3.95 7.66
N VAL A 40 3.84 -2.88 7.08
CA VAL A 40 2.87 -2.95 5.99
C VAL A 40 3.37 -2.05 4.86
N PRO A 41 4.39 -2.44 4.07
CA PRO A 41 5.02 -1.57 3.08
C PRO A 41 4.12 -1.28 1.87
N PHE A 42 3.28 -2.25 1.50
CA PHE A 42 2.50 -2.22 0.26
C PHE A 42 1.06 -2.67 0.48
N TYR A 43 0.18 -2.27 -0.44
CA TYR A 43 -1.18 -2.81 -0.52
C TYR A 43 -1.49 -3.33 -1.92
N ARG A 44 -2.39 -4.31 -1.98
CA ARG A 44 -2.95 -4.81 -3.25
C ARG A 44 -4.06 -3.90 -3.74
N LEU A 45 -4.14 -3.77 -5.06
CA LEU A 45 -5.22 -3.03 -5.73
C LEU A 45 -6.56 -3.76 -5.54
N PRO A 46 -7.71 -3.10 -5.77
CA PRO A 46 -9.02 -3.76 -5.65
C PRO A 46 -9.17 -5.02 -6.51
N SER A 47 -8.43 -5.09 -7.63
CA SER A 47 -8.36 -6.27 -8.50
C SER A 47 -7.58 -7.44 -7.90
N GLY A 48 -6.93 -7.27 -6.75
CA GLY A 48 -5.97 -8.22 -6.16
C GLY A 48 -4.56 -8.10 -6.75
N ALA A 49 -4.37 -7.32 -7.81
CA ALA A 49 -3.07 -7.12 -8.44
C ALA A 49 -2.07 -6.39 -7.52
N LEU A 50 -0.78 -6.61 -7.79
CA LEU A 50 0.31 -5.82 -7.24
C LEU A 50 0.09 -4.34 -7.57
N ALA A 51 0.24 -3.47 -6.56
CA ALA A 51 0.26 -2.04 -6.80
C ALA A 51 1.65 -1.60 -7.32
N PRO A 52 1.77 -0.42 -7.96
CA PRO A 52 2.99 -0.01 -8.67
C PRO A 52 4.27 -0.14 -7.85
N GLY A 53 4.25 0.29 -6.59
CA GLY A 53 5.41 0.20 -5.69
C GLY A 53 5.91 -1.22 -5.47
N GLU A 54 5.00 -2.16 -5.14
CA GLU A 54 5.35 -3.58 -4.95
C GLU A 54 5.76 -4.24 -6.28
N ALA A 55 5.05 -3.91 -7.37
CA ALA A 55 5.32 -4.43 -8.70
C ALA A 55 6.70 -4.03 -9.24
N SER A 56 7.27 -2.92 -8.76
CA SER A 56 8.62 -2.48 -9.16
C SER A 56 9.73 -3.43 -8.69
N GLY A 57 9.50 -4.19 -7.60
CA GLY A 57 10.49 -5.07 -6.98
C GLY A 57 11.73 -4.40 -6.38
N ALA A 58 11.96 -3.11 -6.65
CA ALA A 58 13.14 -2.38 -6.20
C ALA A 58 13.02 -1.85 -4.76
N ILE A 59 11.80 -1.45 -4.39
CA ILE A 59 11.48 -0.78 -3.13
C ILE A 59 11.39 -1.81 -2.00
N LYS A 60 12.08 -1.56 -0.90
CA LYS A 60 12.08 -2.43 0.28
C LYS A 60 11.55 -1.70 1.51
N PRO A 61 11.00 -2.44 2.49
CA PRO A 61 10.60 -1.86 3.77
C PRO A 61 11.80 -1.17 4.45
N GLY A 62 11.58 0.01 5.01
CA GLY A 62 12.62 0.82 5.64
C GLY A 62 13.42 1.74 4.70
N ASP A 63 13.23 1.66 3.39
CA ASP A 63 13.89 2.62 2.47
C ASP A 63 13.39 4.04 2.72
N MET A 64 14.31 5.00 2.77
CA MET A 64 14.00 6.41 3.03
C MET A 64 13.74 7.15 1.74
N LEU A 65 12.64 7.91 1.67
CA LEU A 65 12.33 8.75 0.52
C LEU A 65 13.15 10.04 0.56
N LEU A 66 13.92 10.29 -0.49
CA LEU A 66 14.72 11.50 -0.65
C LEU A 66 14.08 12.52 -1.59
N SER A 67 13.46 12.08 -2.69
CA SER A 67 12.83 13.01 -3.65
C SER A 67 11.62 12.43 -4.36
N VAL A 68 10.78 13.34 -4.87
CA VAL A 68 9.56 13.04 -5.63
C VAL A 68 9.53 13.95 -6.86
N ASN A 69 9.56 13.40 -8.08
CA ASN A 69 9.55 14.15 -9.35
C ASN A 69 10.49 15.36 -9.32
N ASP A 70 11.78 15.11 -9.08
CA ASP A 70 12.85 16.11 -9.02
C ASP A 70 12.78 17.11 -7.86
N SER A 71 11.75 17.02 -7.01
CA SER A 71 11.65 17.82 -5.80
C SER A 71 12.25 17.07 -4.62
N ASP A 72 13.31 17.63 -4.02
CA ASP A 72 13.90 17.11 -2.79
C ASP A 72 12.90 17.26 -1.63
N VAL A 73 12.70 16.17 -0.89
CA VAL A 73 11.80 16.09 0.27
C VAL A 73 12.55 15.86 1.58
N SER A 74 13.88 15.73 1.53
CA SER A 74 14.72 15.46 2.70
C SER A 74 14.65 16.55 3.78
N SER A 75 14.35 17.80 3.38
CA SER A 75 14.20 18.94 4.29
C SER A 75 12.78 19.15 4.83
N LEU A 76 11.80 18.36 4.37
CA LEU A 76 10.39 18.54 4.71
C LEU A 76 9.98 17.61 5.85
N ARG A 77 9.04 18.05 6.70
CA ARG A 77 8.47 17.15 7.73
C ARG A 77 7.53 16.13 7.10
N PHE A 78 7.40 14.96 7.72
CA PHE A 78 6.58 13.85 7.23
C PHE A 78 5.17 14.25 6.71
N PRO A 79 4.38 15.11 7.39
CA PRO A 79 3.08 15.53 6.87
C PRO A 79 3.16 16.30 5.55
N GLN A 80 4.18 17.14 5.38
CA GLN A 80 4.42 17.92 4.15
C GLN A 80 4.81 16.99 3.00
N ILE A 81 5.65 15.98 3.28
CA ILE A 81 6.02 14.95 2.30
C ILE A 81 4.78 14.18 1.83
N VAL A 82 3.91 13.78 2.77
CA VAL A 82 2.65 13.07 2.45
C VAL A 82 1.74 13.95 1.58
N ASP A 83 1.64 15.24 1.87
CA ASP A 83 0.83 16.16 1.06
C ASP A 83 1.42 16.35 -0.34
N GLN A 84 2.73 16.44 -0.47
CA GLN A 84 3.41 16.49 -1.76
C GLN A 84 3.14 15.22 -2.58
N LEU A 85 3.31 14.03 -1.99
CA LEU A 85 2.98 12.75 -2.63
C LEU A 85 1.51 12.67 -3.07
N ARG A 86 0.58 13.27 -2.32
CA ARG A 86 -0.84 13.34 -2.69
C ARG A 86 -1.08 14.26 -3.89
N GLN A 87 -0.42 15.41 -3.92
CA GLN A 87 -0.56 16.44 -4.96
C GLN A 87 0.02 16.03 -6.31
N VAL A 88 0.96 15.07 -6.36
CA VAL A 88 1.48 14.53 -7.63
C VAL A 88 0.31 14.04 -8.51
N PRO A 89 0.19 14.46 -9.78
CA PRO A 89 -0.88 14.01 -10.66
C PRO A 89 -0.77 12.51 -10.96
N ARG A 90 -1.83 11.94 -11.53
CA ARG A 90 -1.77 10.56 -12.05
C ARG A 90 -0.83 10.52 -13.26
N GLY A 91 -0.11 9.41 -13.44
CA GLY A 91 0.87 9.26 -14.52
C GLY A 91 2.26 8.86 -14.00
N PRO A 92 3.32 9.08 -14.79
CA PRO A 92 4.69 8.73 -14.39
C PRO A 92 5.15 9.55 -13.18
N VAL A 93 5.81 8.87 -12.25
CA VAL A 93 6.37 9.44 -11.02
C VAL A 93 7.75 8.84 -10.81
N THR A 94 8.74 9.69 -10.58
CA THR A 94 10.10 9.28 -10.25
C THR A 94 10.33 9.51 -8.76
N LEU A 95 10.72 8.47 -8.04
CA LEU A 95 11.03 8.52 -6.61
C LEU A 95 12.50 8.14 -6.41
N VAL A 96 13.21 8.91 -5.58
CA VAL A 96 14.57 8.54 -5.18
C VAL A 96 14.54 8.08 -3.73
N PHE A 97 15.12 6.91 -3.49
CA PHE A 97 15.21 6.30 -2.18
C PHE A 97 16.67 6.18 -1.73
N GLN A 98 16.86 6.14 -0.42
CA GLN A 98 18.11 5.80 0.23
C GLN A 98 17.92 4.53 1.05
N ARG A 99 18.81 3.56 0.83
CA ARG A 99 18.90 2.33 1.63
C ARG A 99 20.13 2.39 2.52
N GLN A 100 19.91 2.33 3.83
CA GLN A 100 21.01 2.12 4.77
C GLN A 100 21.53 0.68 4.61
N LYS A 101 22.85 0.51 4.44
CA LYS A 101 23.49 -0.81 4.48
C LYS A 101 23.47 -1.30 5.94
N THR A 102 22.37 -1.91 6.38
CA THR A 102 22.39 -2.75 7.57
C THR A 102 23.00 -4.10 7.17
N SER A 103 23.94 -4.63 7.97
CA SER A 103 24.55 -5.95 7.71
C SER A 103 23.46 -7.01 7.56
N PRO A 104 23.59 -7.96 6.62
CA PRO A 104 22.51 -8.89 6.31
C PRO A 104 22.34 -9.89 7.46
N GLU A 105 21.29 -9.72 8.28
CA GLU A 105 20.68 -10.87 8.95
C GLU A 105 19.83 -11.61 7.91
N THR A 106 20.38 -12.74 7.46
CA THR A 106 19.73 -13.92 6.89
C THR A 106 18.67 -13.67 5.82
N GLN A 107 19.16 -13.55 4.59
CA GLN A 107 18.39 -13.92 3.40
C GLN A 107 18.15 -15.43 3.44
N VAL A 108 16.89 -15.86 3.57
CA VAL A 108 16.50 -17.18 3.08
C VAL A 108 16.28 -16.98 1.58
N GLU A 109 17.34 -17.26 0.82
CA GLU A 109 17.24 -17.49 -0.61
C GLU A 109 16.51 -18.82 -0.82
N GLU A 110 15.45 -18.80 -1.62
CA GLU A 110 15.05 -19.98 -2.37
C GLU A 110 14.93 -19.54 -3.83
N SER A 111 16.04 -19.74 -4.53
CA SER A 111 16.21 -19.57 -5.96
C SER A 111 15.43 -20.63 -6.73
N GLU A 112 14.83 -20.17 -7.82
CA GLU A 112 14.18 -20.95 -8.87
C GLU A 112 15.10 -22.04 -9.44
N ASP A 113 14.52 -23.17 -9.85
CA ASP A 113 15.06 -23.96 -10.95
C ASP A 113 13.96 -24.26 -11.98
N LYS A 114 14.32 -24.07 -13.24
CA LYS A 114 13.46 -23.98 -14.42
C LYS A 114 13.95 -24.99 -15.45
N LYS A 115 12.99 -25.50 -16.27
CA LYS A 115 13.10 -26.13 -17.62
C LYS A 115 13.14 -27.68 -17.68
N GLU A 116 12.48 -28.37 -18.61
CA GLU A 116 11.70 -27.99 -19.80
C GLU A 116 10.91 -29.19 -20.39
N GLN A 117 9.85 -28.86 -21.15
CA GLN A 117 9.21 -29.53 -22.30
C GLN A 117 8.60 -30.95 -22.25
N GLN A 118 7.32 -31.03 -22.67
CA GLN A 118 6.96 -31.44 -24.04
C GLN A 118 5.58 -30.88 -24.50
N ASN A 119 5.50 -30.60 -25.80
CA ASN A 119 4.34 -30.15 -26.59
C ASN A 119 3.25 -31.23 -26.74
N ALA A 120 1.97 -30.82 -26.85
CA ALA A 120 1.11 -31.03 -28.02
C ALA A 120 -0.31 -30.47 -27.80
N ASP A 121 -0.71 -29.59 -28.71
CA ASP A 121 -2.05 -29.40 -29.32
C ASP A 121 -3.32 -29.86 -28.57
N GLU A 122 -4.21 -28.93 -28.22
CA GLU A 122 -5.53 -28.77 -28.87
C GLU A 122 -6.40 -27.71 -28.17
N LYS A 123 -6.89 -26.78 -29.00
CA LYS A 123 -8.21 -26.13 -28.97
C LYS A 123 -9.16 -26.55 -27.83
N GLU A 124 -9.61 -25.57 -27.04
CA GLU A 124 -11.03 -25.13 -27.01
C GLU A 124 -11.22 -23.96 -26.01
N ARG A 125 -11.78 -22.85 -26.50
CA ARG A 125 -12.15 -21.67 -25.70
C ARG A 125 -13.55 -21.87 -25.12
N PRO A 126 -13.82 -21.41 -23.89
CA PRO A 126 -15.10 -21.64 -23.22
C PRO A 126 -16.27 -20.95 -23.92
N LYS A 127 -17.36 -21.71 -24.02
CA LYS A 127 -18.68 -21.28 -24.49
C LYS A 127 -19.31 -20.37 -23.44
N GLY A 128 -19.46 -19.11 -23.80
CA GLY A 128 -20.27 -18.16 -23.06
C GLY A 128 -20.51 -16.94 -23.94
N TRP A 129 -21.78 -16.65 -24.21
CA TRP A 129 -22.28 -15.47 -24.94
C TRP A 129 -22.25 -15.58 -26.47
N THR A 130 -22.92 -16.60 -27.01
CA THR A 130 -23.45 -16.55 -28.37
C THR A 130 -24.94 -16.22 -28.32
N MET A 131 -25.29 -14.94 -28.23
CA MET A 131 -26.55 -14.39 -28.76
C MET A 131 -26.53 -12.88 -28.54
N PHE A 132 -26.02 -12.10 -29.50
CA PHE A 132 -26.48 -10.75 -29.84
C PHE A 132 -25.56 -10.21 -30.95
N GLN A 133 -25.80 -10.66 -32.18
CA GLN A 133 -25.42 -9.94 -33.40
C GLN A 133 -26.19 -10.56 -34.59
N ARG A 134 -27.48 -10.23 -34.65
CA ARG A 134 -28.29 -10.26 -35.88
C ARG A 134 -29.29 -9.12 -35.82
N LEU A 135 -28.83 -7.92 -36.11
CA LEU A 135 -29.67 -6.81 -36.56
C LEU A 135 -28.81 -5.85 -37.39
N SER A 136 -28.53 -6.28 -38.61
CA SER A 136 -28.08 -5.40 -39.69
C SER A 136 -28.67 -5.92 -41.00
N ALA A 137 -29.93 -5.55 -41.24
CA ALA A 137 -30.53 -5.35 -42.56
C ALA A 137 -32.06 -5.26 -42.40
N SER A 138 -32.63 -4.20 -42.96
CA SER A 138 -34.07 -3.90 -43.09
C SER A 138 -34.75 -3.23 -41.89
N ALA A 139 -34.30 -2.02 -41.56
CA ALA A 139 -35.13 -0.97 -40.96
C ALA A 139 -35.18 0.30 -41.83
N ALA A 140 -35.00 0.15 -43.14
CA ALA A 140 -35.19 1.21 -44.13
C ALA A 140 -36.56 1.01 -44.80
N ALA A 141 -37.63 1.42 -44.13
CA ALA A 141 -38.93 1.84 -44.71
C ALA A 141 -40.10 1.67 -43.72
N VAL A 142 -40.11 2.40 -42.61
CA VAL A 142 -41.29 3.06 -42.00
C VAL A 142 -40.85 3.71 -40.69
N THR A 143 -40.55 5.00 -40.72
CA THR A 143 -40.69 5.96 -39.59
C THR A 143 -40.19 7.32 -40.07
N SER A 144 -40.88 7.85 -41.07
CA SER A 144 -40.94 9.30 -41.24
C SER A 144 -41.91 9.82 -40.19
N ALA A 145 -41.44 10.73 -39.32
CA ALA A 145 -42.17 11.47 -38.27
C ALA A 145 -42.13 11.02 -36.78
N ASN A 146 -41.20 10.16 -36.35
CA ASN A 146 -40.96 9.94 -34.90
C ASN A 146 -39.46 9.75 -34.50
N SER A 147 -38.54 10.27 -35.30
CA SER A 147 -37.08 10.03 -35.16
C SER A 147 -36.31 11.10 -34.37
N MET A 148 -36.94 12.20 -33.96
CA MET A 148 -36.26 13.26 -33.20
C MET A 148 -36.31 13.07 -31.68
N SER A 149 -37.36 12.45 -31.14
CA SER A 149 -37.55 12.21 -29.70
C SER A 149 -36.64 11.11 -29.13
N VAL A 150 -36.45 10.01 -29.87
CA VAL A 150 -35.66 8.85 -29.43
C VAL A 150 -34.15 9.16 -29.32
N SER A 151 -33.64 10.10 -30.12
CA SER A 151 -32.21 10.50 -30.07
C SER A 151 -31.88 11.34 -28.83
N SER A 152 -32.82 12.17 -28.37
CA SER A 152 -32.66 12.99 -27.17
C SER A 152 -32.66 12.14 -25.90
N GLU A 153 -33.58 11.18 -25.81
CA GLU A 153 -33.66 10.28 -24.65
C GLU A 153 -32.46 9.32 -24.57
N ALA A 154 -31.97 8.83 -25.71
CA ALA A 154 -30.78 7.98 -25.76
C ALA A 154 -29.52 8.72 -25.30
N THR A 155 -29.32 9.96 -25.76
CA THR A 155 -28.18 10.78 -25.33
C THR A 155 -28.27 11.18 -23.85
N GLU A 156 -29.49 11.42 -23.34
CA GLU A 156 -29.72 11.66 -21.92
C GLU A 156 -29.40 10.42 -21.06
N LEU A 157 -29.84 9.23 -21.50
CA LEU A 157 -29.54 7.97 -20.82
C LEU A 157 -28.05 7.64 -20.83
N GLU A 158 -27.35 7.91 -21.93
CA GLU A 158 -25.88 7.79 -21.99
C GLU A 158 -25.18 8.75 -21.02
N GLY A 159 -25.69 9.99 -20.91
CA GLY A 159 -25.21 10.97 -19.93
C GLY A 159 -25.39 10.47 -18.50
N LYS A 160 -26.59 9.97 -18.17
CA LYS A 160 -26.89 9.36 -16.88
C LYS A 160 -26.01 8.14 -16.59
N LEU A 161 -25.74 7.30 -17.59
CA LEU A 161 -24.86 6.14 -17.46
C LEU A 161 -23.44 6.58 -17.08
N ARG A 162 -22.86 7.56 -17.78
CA ARG A 162 -21.51 8.08 -17.44
C ARG A 162 -21.47 8.69 -16.04
N GLU A 163 -22.51 9.39 -15.63
CA GLU A 163 -22.62 9.95 -14.28
C GLU A 163 -22.66 8.84 -13.23
N MET A 164 -23.48 7.81 -13.45
CA MET A 164 -23.57 6.64 -12.58
C MET A 164 -22.26 5.84 -12.52
N GLU A 165 -21.55 5.69 -13.63
CA GLU A 165 -20.22 5.07 -13.65
C GLU A 165 -19.22 5.88 -12.81
N ALA A 166 -19.27 7.21 -12.90
CA ALA A 166 -18.41 8.09 -12.11
C ALA A 166 -18.75 8.08 -10.61
N THR A 167 -20.04 7.97 -10.24
CA THR A 167 -20.45 7.83 -8.83
C THR A 167 -19.99 6.49 -8.26
N LEU A 168 -20.19 5.40 -9.00
CA LEU A 168 -19.75 4.07 -8.62
C LEU A 168 -18.23 4.00 -8.45
N ALA A 169 -17.46 4.58 -9.38
CA ALA A 169 -16.00 4.62 -9.28
C ALA A 169 -15.51 5.39 -8.04
N ARG A 170 -16.19 6.49 -7.68
CA ARG A 170 -15.91 7.24 -6.43
C ARG A 170 -16.23 6.41 -5.20
N GLU A 171 -17.39 5.75 -5.18
CA GLU A 171 -17.81 4.91 -4.06
C GLU A 171 -16.84 3.74 -3.85
N GLN A 172 -16.50 3.01 -4.92
CA GLN A 172 -15.53 1.91 -4.89
C GLN A 172 -14.18 2.37 -4.36
N LYS A 173 -13.72 3.55 -4.78
CA LYS A 173 -12.48 4.14 -4.26
C LYS A 173 -12.57 4.47 -2.77
N CYS A 174 -13.65 5.11 -2.33
CA CYS A 174 -13.86 5.44 -0.92
C CYS A 174 -13.91 4.18 -0.05
N ARG A 175 -14.66 3.16 -0.48
CA ARG A 175 -14.75 1.87 0.20
C ARG A 175 -13.39 1.20 0.34
N PHE A 176 -12.63 1.11 -0.75
CA PHE A 176 -11.29 0.53 -0.74
C PHE A 176 -10.36 1.24 0.26
N LEU A 177 -10.36 2.58 0.24
CA LEU A 177 -9.54 3.37 1.16
C LEU A 177 -9.96 3.17 2.63
N ALA A 178 -11.26 3.09 2.91
CA ALA A 178 -11.78 2.84 4.25
C ALA A 178 -11.39 1.44 4.76
N GLU A 179 -11.52 0.41 3.93
CA GLU A 179 -11.12 -0.96 4.26
C GLU A 179 -9.62 -1.04 4.60
N ARG A 180 -8.77 -0.40 3.80
CA ARG A 180 -7.33 -0.31 4.08
C ARG A 180 -7.02 0.44 5.37
N LYS A 181 -7.71 1.56 5.62
CA LYS A 181 -7.57 2.33 6.86
C LYS A 181 -7.92 1.48 8.08
N ASN A 182 -9.00 0.69 8.00
CA ASN A 182 -9.40 -0.25 9.06
C ASN A 182 -8.35 -1.33 9.32
N VAL A 183 -7.72 -1.88 8.28
CA VAL A 183 -6.62 -2.85 8.44
C VAL A 183 -5.45 -2.23 9.20
N LEU A 184 -5.02 -1.02 8.83
CA LEU A 184 -3.93 -0.32 9.52
C LEU A 184 -4.27 -0.04 10.99
N TYR A 185 -5.47 0.46 11.27
CA TYR A 185 -5.90 0.72 12.65
C TYR A 185 -5.99 -0.54 13.49
N ARG A 186 -6.51 -1.63 12.93
CA ARG A 186 -6.60 -2.92 13.62
C ARG A 186 -5.21 -3.44 13.98
N ASN A 187 -4.26 -3.38 13.05
CA ASN A 187 -2.88 -3.83 13.28
C ASN A 187 -2.22 -3.02 14.39
N GLU A 188 -2.37 -1.70 14.34
CA GLU A 188 -1.78 -0.80 15.34
C GLU A 188 -2.40 -1.00 16.73
N LEU A 189 -3.73 -1.18 16.81
CA LEU A 189 -4.42 -1.45 18.06
C LEU A 189 -3.96 -2.77 18.71
N LEU A 190 -3.82 -3.83 17.90
CA LEU A 190 -3.32 -5.12 18.38
C LEU A 190 -1.89 -5.00 18.91
N ARG A 191 -1.02 -4.28 18.19
CA ARG A 191 0.36 -4.03 18.61
C ARG A 191 0.42 -3.30 19.95
N VAL A 192 -0.25 -2.16 20.05
CA VAL A 192 -0.27 -1.35 21.28
C VAL A 192 -0.87 -2.13 22.44
N SER A 193 -1.87 -2.98 22.19
CA SER A 193 -2.43 -3.88 23.21
C SER A 193 -1.40 -4.89 23.72
N GLN A 194 -0.66 -5.54 22.81
CA GLN A 194 0.40 -6.49 23.16
C GLN A 194 1.52 -5.80 23.94
N GLU A 195 2.02 -4.65 23.46
CA GLU A 195 3.04 -3.86 24.14
C GLU A 195 2.61 -3.46 25.55
N ASN A 196 1.38 -2.97 25.71
CA ASN A 196 0.82 -2.66 27.02
C ASN A 196 0.74 -3.89 27.94
N SER A 197 0.41 -5.07 27.40
CA SER A 197 0.44 -6.32 28.18
C SER A 197 1.87 -6.61 28.66
N THR A 198 2.85 -6.57 27.76
CA THR A 198 4.25 -6.85 28.11
C THR A 198 4.81 -5.85 29.13
N LEU A 199 4.47 -4.57 29.01
CA LEU A 199 4.89 -3.53 29.95
C LEU A 199 4.27 -3.74 31.34
N ARG A 200 3.02 -4.20 31.41
CA ARG A 200 2.38 -4.56 32.68
C ARG A 200 3.06 -5.75 33.34
N ASP A 201 3.40 -6.77 32.56
CA ASP A 201 4.12 -7.94 33.05
C ASP A 201 5.52 -7.56 33.56
N GLN A 202 6.26 -6.75 32.80
CA GLN A 202 7.55 -6.21 33.22
C GLN A 202 7.45 -5.38 34.50
N LEU A 203 6.43 -4.52 34.61
CA LEU A 203 6.19 -3.72 35.81
C LEU A 203 5.88 -4.61 37.03
N ALA A 204 5.09 -5.67 36.84
CA ALA A 204 4.80 -6.63 37.90
C ALA A 204 6.07 -7.35 38.38
N GLN A 205 6.92 -7.79 37.45
CA GLN A 205 8.22 -8.42 37.77
C GLN A 205 9.15 -7.45 38.52
N LEU A 206 9.26 -6.20 38.07
CA LEU A 206 10.07 -5.18 38.74
C LEU A 206 9.57 -4.89 40.16
N LYS A 207 8.24 -4.84 40.37
CA LYS A 207 7.67 -4.70 41.71
C LYS A 207 7.98 -5.88 42.62
N LEU A 208 7.88 -7.11 42.10
CA LEU A 208 8.23 -8.31 42.86
C LEU A 208 9.71 -8.35 43.24
N THR A 209 10.60 -8.01 42.30
CA THR A 209 12.05 -7.95 42.56
C THR A 209 12.42 -6.83 43.53
N GLN A 210 11.76 -5.68 43.47
CA GLN A 210 11.92 -4.62 44.46
C GLN A 210 11.46 -5.06 45.85
N LYS A 211 10.27 -5.64 45.97
CA LYS A 211 9.76 -6.17 47.24
C LYS A 211 10.71 -7.21 47.85
N ARG A 212 11.27 -8.11 47.03
CA ARG A 212 12.28 -9.08 47.48
C ARG A 212 13.55 -8.41 48.01
N ARG A 213 14.04 -7.37 47.35
CA ARG A 213 15.21 -6.58 47.81
C ARG A 213 14.92 -5.89 49.14
N ASP A 214 13.75 -5.28 49.28
CA ASP A 214 13.35 -4.59 50.50
C ASP A 214 13.28 -5.57 51.69
N ILE A 215 12.66 -6.75 51.49
CA ILE A 215 12.62 -7.82 52.51
C ILE A 215 14.04 -8.24 52.90
N PHE A 216 14.90 -8.55 51.93
CA PHE A 216 16.29 -8.95 52.18
C PHE A 216 17.08 -7.89 52.95
N ALA A 217 16.91 -6.60 52.63
CA ALA A 217 17.57 -5.51 53.35
C ALA A 217 17.08 -5.41 54.80
N THR A 218 15.77 -5.54 55.04
CA THR A 218 15.21 -5.51 56.40
C THR A 218 15.66 -6.71 57.26
N GLU A 219 15.71 -7.92 56.69
CA GLU A 219 16.18 -9.12 57.40
C GLU A 219 17.68 -9.04 57.71
N SER A 220 18.49 -8.54 56.76
CA SER A 220 19.94 -8.35 56.97
C SER A 220 20.24 -7.35 58.09
N LEU A 221 19.44 -6.28 58.21
CA LEU A 221 19.56 -5.32 59.32
C LEU A 221 19.18 -5.94 60.66
N HIS A 222 18.19 -6.83 60.68
CA HIS A 222 17.75 -7.51 61.91
C HIS A 222 18.77 -8.54 62.43
N LEU A 223 19.57 -9.15 61.56
CA LEU A 223 20.65 -10.09 61.95
C LEU A 223 21.94 -9.41 62.44
N ALA A 224 22.07 -8.09 62.25
CA ALA A 224 23.29 -7.34 62.57
C ALA A 224 23.26 -6.62 63.93
N ILE A 225 22.18 -6.77 64.71
CA ILE A 225 21.97 -6.23 66.07
C ILE A 225 21.99 -7.39 67.05
#